data_AF-A0A924I4M7-F1
#
_entry.id   AF-A0A924I4M7-F1
#
_cell.length_a   1.000
_cell.length_b   1.000
_cell.length_c   1.000
_cell.angle_alpha   90.00
_cell.angle_beta   90.00
_cell.angle_gamma   90.00
#
_symmetry.space_group_name_H-M   'P 1'
#
loop_
_entity.id
_entity.type
_entity.pdbx_description
1 polymer ?
#
loop_
_entity_poly.entity_id
_entity_poly.type
_entity_poly.pdbx_seq_one_letter_code
_entity_poly.pdbx_strand_id
1 'polypeptide(L)'
;RAATEAAKPPISPVAEAAAMPSPALAGVSDFRAAVHAYEREILIQALERCRHNQRRTAAALALSYDQLRHALKRHNMLTAE
;
A
#
# COMPACT_ATOMS: atom_id res chain seq x y z
N ARG A 1 25.46 -24.79 45.74
CA ARG A 1 24.12 -24.34 45.30
C ARG A 1 24.33 -23.10 44.45
N ALA A 2 24.34 -23.27 43.13
CA ALA A 2 24.51 -22.20 42.16
C ALA A 2 23.20 -22.13 41.36
N ALA A 3 22.61 -20.94 41.29
CA ALA A 3 21.62 -20.60 40.28
C ALA A 3 21.82 -19.12 39.97
N THR A 4 22.60 -18.88 38.92
CA THR A 4 22.80 -17.53 38.37
C THR A 4 21.59 -17.19 37.51
N GLU A 5 21.13 -15.97 37.68
CA GLU A 5 20.03 -15.32 36.97
C GLU A 5 20.36 -15.19 35.48
N ALA A 6 19.48 -15.71 34.62
CA ALA A 6 19.63 -15.65 33.17
C ALA A 6 19.29 -14.24 32.68
N ALA A 7 20.33 -13.48 32.33
CA ALA A 7 20.22 -12.18 31.70
C ALA A 7 19.54 -12.28 30.33
N LYS A 8 18.37 -11.64 30.21
CA LYS A 8 17.63 -11.43 28.95
C LYS A 8 18.33 -10.31 28.15
N PRO A 9 18.72 -10.52 26.88
CA PRO A 9 19.37 -9.47 26.11
C PRO A 9 18.41 -8.30 25.84
N PRO A 10 18.88 -7.05 25.82
CA PRO A 10 18.07 -5.92 25.39
C PRO A 10 17.87 -6.01 23.87
N ILE A 11 16.62 -6.14 23.46
CA ILE A 11 16.23 -6.06 22.05
C ILE A 11 16.20 -4.56 21.70
N SER A 12 17.25 -4.07 21.06
CA SER A 12 17.27 -2.72 20.47
C SER A 12 16.38 -2.71 19.22
N PRO A 13 15.28 -1.93 19.15
CA PRO A 13 14.44 -1.88 17.97
C PRO A 13 14.92 -0.76 17.04
N VAL A 14 16.17 -0.84 16.58
CA VAL A 14 16.66 0.00 15.47
C VAL A 14 17.38 -0.95 14.53
N ALA A 15 16.60 -1.58 13.66
CA ALA A 15 17.11 -2.22 12.46
C ALA A 15 16.02 -2.14 11.39
N GLU A 16 16.14 -1.10 10.57
CA GLU A 16 15.78 -1.16 9.15
C GLU A 16 14.28 -1.26 8.83
N ALA A 17 13.50 -0.30 9.34
CA ALA A 17 12.34 0.15 8.58
C ALA A 17 12.88 0.79 7.30
N ALA A 18 12.87 0.04 6.18
CA ALA A 18 13.10 0.58 4.85
C ALA A 18 12.32 1.89 4.74
N ALA A 19 13.05 3.00 4.61
CA ALA A 19 12.47 4.33 4.55
C ALA A 19 11.62 4.42 3.29
N MET A 20 10.36 4.03 3.38
CA MET A 20 9.37 4.37 2.37
C MET A 20 9.43 5.89 2.25
N PRO A 21 9.54 6.44 1.04
CA PRO A 21 9.55 7.88 0.87
C PRO A 21 8.27 8.43 1.51
N SER A 22 8.43 9.19 2.59
CA SER A 22 7.30 9.87 3.21
C SER A 22 6.68 10.80 2.15
N PRO A 23 5.36 10.71 1.90
CA PRO A 23 4.72 11.59 0.95
C PRO A 23 4.94 13.05 1.40
N ALA A 24 5.48 13.88 0.51
CA ALA A 24 5.70 15.29 0.79
C ALA A 24 4.35 16.03 0.79
N LEU A 25 3.72 16.09 1.98
CA LEU A 25 2.38 16.66 2.17
C LEU A 25 2.35 18.19 2.06
N ALA A 26 3.49 18.88 2.17
CA ALA A 26 3.59 20.34 2.19
C ALA A 26 3.08 21.03 0.91
N GLY A 27 2.93 20.30 -0.20
CA GLY A 27 2.42 20.83 -1.48
C GLY A 27 0.96 20.48 -1.81
N VAL A 28 0.24 19.78 -0.92
CA VAL A 28 -1.14 19.36 -1.19
C VAL A 28 -2.11 20.51 -0.88
N SER A 29 -2.63 21.14 -1.93
CA SER A 29 -3.63 22.22 -1.85
C SER A 29 -5.08 21.73 -1.93
N ASP A 30 -5.31 20.57 -2.56
CA ASP A 30 -6.61 19.91 -2.65
C ASP A 30 -6.50 18.46 -2.19
N PHE A 31 -7.14 18.16 -1.05
CA PHE A 31 -7.16 16.83 -0.46
C PHE A 31 -7.80 15.78 -1.38
N ARG A 32 -8.92 16.11 -2.04
CA ARG A 32 -9.66 15.15 -2.85
C ARG A 32 -8.88 14.78 -4.10
N ALA A 33 -8.27 15.78 -4.75
CA ALA A 33 -7.42 15.55 -5.91
C ALA A 33 -6.18 14.72 -5.55
N ALA A 34 -5.52 15.03 -4.42
CA ALA A 34 -4.35 14.29 -3.97
C ALA A 34 -4.66 12.84 -3.61
N VAL A 35 -5.76 12.58 -2.89
CA VAL A 35 -6.20 11.21 -2.58
C VAL A 35 -6.53 10.46 -3.87
N HIS A 36 -7.24 11.10 -4.81
CA HIS A 36 -7.57 10.46 -6.09
C HIS A 36 -6.33 10.08 -6.90
N ALA A 37 -5.30 10.93 -6.92
CA ALA A 37 -4.02 10.63 -7.57
C ALA A 37 -3.30 9.47 -6.87
N TYR A 38 -3.26 9.48 -5.53
CA TYR A 38 -2.62 8.44 -4.75
C TYR A 38 -3.31 7.07 -4.90
N GLU A 39 -4.64 7.04 -4.87
CA GLU A 39 -5.43 5.83 -5.14
C GLU A 39 -5.14 5.28 -6.54
N ARG A 40 -5.06 6.15 -7.54
CA ARG A 40 -4.71 5.77 -8.92
C ARG A 40 -3.31 5.15 -9.00
N GLU A 41 -2.31 5.75 -8.36
CA GLU A 41 -0.94 5.21 -8.32
C GLU A 41 -0.87 3.82 -7.68
N ILE A 42 -1.59 3.60 -6.58
CA ILE A 42 -1.68 2.27 -5.94
C ILE A 42 -2.25 1.24 -6.92
N LEU A 43 -3.34 1.59 -7.63
CA LEU A 43 -3.99 0.69 -8.58
C LEU A 43 -3.06 0.35 -9.76
N ILE A 44 -2.36 1.34 -10.32
CA ILE A 44 -1.41 1.14 -11.42
C ILE A 44 -0.31 0.17 -10.98
N GLN A 45 0.38 0.47 -9.87
CA GLN A 45 1.48 -0.37 -9.40
C GLN A 45 1.01 -1.78 -9.02
N ALA A 46 -0.20 -1.92 -8.47
CA ALA A 46 -0.75 -3.24 -8.14
C ALA A 46 -1.09 -4.04 -9.41
N LEU A 47 -1.65 -3.39 -10.43
CA LEU A 47 -1.93 -4.01 -11.73
C LEU A 47 -0.63 -4.46 -12.41
N GLU A 48 0.40 -3.62 -12.44
CA GLU A 48 1.71 -3.97 -13.01
C GLU A 48 2.32 -5.20 -12.31
N ARG A 49 2.35 -5.19 -10.96
CA ARG A 49 2.82 -6.33 -10.15
C ARG A 49 2.03 -7.61 -10.43
N CYS A 50 0.73 -7.49 -10.73
CA CYS A 50 -0.15 -8.62 -11.03
C CYS A 50 -0.30 -8.92 -12.53
N ARG A 51 0.53 -8.32 -13.40
CA ARG A 51 0.47 -8.48 -14.87
C ARG A 51 -0.93 -8.19 -15.43
N HIS A 52 -1.56 -7.13 -14.95
CA HIS A 52 -2.91 -6.67 -15.31
C HIS A 52 -4.02 -7.70 -15.05
N ASN A 53 -3.77 -8.76 -14.26
CA ASN A 53 -4.80 -9.68 -13.84
C ASN A 53 -5.63 -9.06 -12.71
N GLN A 54 -6.82 -8.57 -13.04
CA GLN A 54 -7.68 -7.86 -12.09
C GLN A 54 -8.07 -8.72 -10.88
N ARG A 55 -8.38 -10.02 -11.06
CA ARG A 55 -8.74 -10.90 -9.93
C ARG A 55 -7.58 -11.06 -8.95
N ARG A 56 -6.35 -11.24 -9.45
CA ARG A 56 -5.14 -11.29 -8.62
C ARG A 56 -4.86 -9.94 -7.95
N THR A 57 -5.11 -8.84 -8.64
CA THR A 57 -4.93 -7.48 -8.11
C THR A 57 -5.89 -7.20 -6.96
N ALA A 58 -7.16 -7.57 -7.10
CA ALA A 58 -8.16 -7.45 -6.03
C ALA A 58 -7.71 -8.22 -4.78
N ALA A 59 -7.29 -9.48 -4.94
CA ALA A 59 -6.76 -10.28 -3.83
C ALA A 59 -5.51 -9.66 -3.19
N ALA A 60 -4.58 -9.13 -3.99
CA ALA A 60 -3.35 -8.50 -3.51
C ALA A 60 -3.61 -7.20 -2.72
N LEU A 61 -4.69 -6.48 -3.04
CA LEU A 61 -5.12 -5.26 -2.35
C LEU A 61 -6.15 -5.54 -1.24
N ALA A 62 -6.49 -6.80 -0.97
CA ALA A 62 -7.55 -7.19 -0.04
C ALA A 62 -8.91 -6.53 -0.34
N LEU A 63 -9.22 -6.36 -1.63
CA LEU A 63 -10.50 -5.86 -2.13
C LEU A 63 -11.33 -6.99 -2.74
N SER A 64 -12.65 -6.84 -2.71
CA SER A 64 -13.50 -7.63 -3.60
C SER A 64 -13.26 -7.24 -5.06
N TYR A 65 -13.57 -8.15 -5.99
CA TYR A 65 -13.44 -7.87 -7.42
C TYR A 65 -14.31 -6.69 -7.87
N ASP A 66 -15.53 -6.59 -7.35
CA ASP A 66 -16.43 -5.47 -7.65
C ASP A 66 -15.86 -4.15 -7.13
N GLN A 67 -15.31 -4.13 -5.91
CA GLN A 67 -14.65 -2.94 -5.35
C GLN A 67 -13.49 -2.48 -6.23
N LEU A 68 -12.64 -3.41 -6.67
CA LEU A 68 -11.56 -3.09 -7.61
C LEU A 68 -12.12 -2.52 -8.92
N ARG A 69 -13.14 -3.16 -9.50
CA ARG A 69 -13.74 -2.70 -10.77
C ARG A 69 -14.35 -1.31 -10.63
N HIS A 70 -15.06 -1.03 -9.53
CA HIS A 70 -15.59 0.29 -9.25
C HIS A 70 -14.47 1.32 -9.07
N ALA A 71 -13.40 0.99 -8.36
CA ALA A 71 -12.24 1.87 -8.22
C ALA A 71 -11.63 2.19 -9.59
N LEU A 72 -11.37 1.18 -10.41
CA LEU A 72 -10.84 1.36 -11.78
C LEU A 72 -11.76 2.22 -12.66
N LYS A 73 -13.10 2.10 -12.52
CA LYS A 73 -14.06 2.94 -13.24
C LYS A 73 -14.01 4.40 -12.77
N ARG A 74 -13.95 4.63 -11.45
CA ARG A 74 -13.84 5.99 -10.87
C ARG A 74 -12.58 6.72 -11.32
N HIS A 75 -11.47 6.00 -11.53
CA HIS A 75 -10.21 6.57 -12.00
C HIS A 75 -10.04 6.53 -13.54
N ASN A 76 -11.12 6.26 -14.30
CA ASN A 76 -11.09 6.17 -15.77
C ASN A 76 -10.04 5.19 -16.33
N MET A 77 -9.78 4.08 -15.63
CA MET A 77 -8.82 3.04 -16.03
C MET A 77 -9.47 1.85 -16.74
N LEU A 78 -10.79 1.79 -16.74
CA LEU A 78 -11.56 0.94 -17.63
C LEU A 78 -12.05 1.81 -18.77
N THR A 79 -11.69 1.47 -20.00
CA THR A 79 -12.40 1.99 -21.18
C THR A 79 -13.85 1.59 -21.00
N ALA A 80 -14.69 2.53 -20.56
CA ALA A 80 -16.12 2.36 -20.58
C ALA A 80 -16.53 2.53 -22.04
N GLU A 81 -16.82 1.42 -22.72
CA GLU A 81 -17.82 1.45 -23.78
C GLU A 81 -19.21 1.59 -23.13
#